data_AF-A0A1C6ULQ5-F1
#
_entry.id   AF-A0A1C6ULQ5-F1
#
_cell.length_a   1.000
_cell.length_b   1.000
_cell.length_c   1.000
_cell.angle_alpha   90.00
_cell.angle_beta   90.00
_cell.angle_gamma   90.00
#
_symmetry.space_group_name_H-M   'P 1'
#
loop_
_entity.id
_entity.type
_entity.pdbx_description
1 polymer ?
#
loop_
_entity_poly.entity_id
_entity_poly.type
_entity_poly.pdbx_seq_one_letter_code
_entity_poly.pdbx_strand_id
1 'polypeptide(L)'
;MSRVWTAVDIEDVARSDGPREVLLGPGDLISPHAEDIARGLGITVRRGAADGRAASAPVQATAGPAGASATTGTPAGASATTGTPGGCDDTDGCSCGCEGAEEAERTIRTIAAAVVSANPDADASTVATETLRALGAYGGPGVGSPEQAQPLPGQTLPRKAKGARPQFFAEPGMEALVSTMVTLTSEVWVLRERVMTLEQLLADRRVVERGAVDDFTVAASDAETRDAEAAAFVARVLRVFYEWREEIVREETPESYREVIRQAFAQVGEGK
;
A
#
# COMPACT_ATOMS: atom_id res chain seq x y z
N MET A 1 0.56 -2.56 -31.52
CA MET A 1 -0.12 -2.62 -30.20
C MET A 1 0.12 -1.28 -29.53
N SER A 2 -0.94 -0.58 -29.13
CA SER A 2 -0.83 0.66 -28.37
C SER A 2 -0.44 0.32 -26.92
N ARG A 3 0.63 0.92 -26.41
CA ARG A 3 1.03 0.81 -25.00
C ARG A 3 0.64 2.08 -24.28
N VAL A 4 0.15 1.93 -23.05
CA VAL A 4 -0.05 3.05 -22.12
C VAL A 4 1.14 3.12 -21.19
N TRP A 5 1.82 4.26 -21.18
CA TRP A 5 2.96 4.56 -20.33
C TRP A 5 2.46 5.20 -19.03
N THR A 6 2.80 4.57 -17.92
CA THR A 6 2.42 4.97 -16.56
C THR A 6 3.63 5.53 -15.81
N ALA A 7 3.38 6.05 -14.59
CA ALA A 7 4.45 6.56 -13.73
C ALA A 7 5.52 5.49 -13.44
N VAL A 8 5.10 4.23 -13.27
CA VAL A 8 6.00 3.09 -13.03
C VAL A 8 6.95 2.87 -14.21
N ASP A 9 6.44 2.98 -15.44
CA ASP A 9 7.28 2.83 -16.64
C ASP A 9 8.36 3.92 -16.73
N ILE A 10 8.06 5.15 -16.28
CA ILE A 10 9.00 6.27 -16.27
C ILE A 10 10.07 6.11 -15.17
N GLU A 11 9.67 5.62 -14.00
CA GLU A 11 10.60 5.33 -12.90
C GLU A 11 11.55 4.18 -13.25
N ASP A 12 11.08 3.17 -13.97
CA ASP A 12 11.92 2.08 -14.45
C ASP A 12 12.94 2.56 -15.49
N VAL A 13 12.56 3.49 -16.38
CA VAL A 13 13.50 4.16 -17.28
C VAL A 13 14.54 4.97 -16.49
N ALA A 14 14.11 5.68 -15.45
CA ALA A 14 15.02 6.46 -14.58
C ALA A 14 16.04 5.58 -13.84
N ARG A 15 15.66 4.35 -13.51
CA ARG A 15 16.50 3.37 -12.79
C ARG A 15 17.44 2.59 -13.72
N SER A 16 17.16 2.57 -15.02
CA SER A 16 18.00 1.89 -15.99
C SER A 16 19.29 2.66 -16.29
N ASP A 17 20.39 1.96 -16.57
CA ASP A 17 21.66 2.55 -17.06
C ASP A 17 21.59 3.02 -18.52
N GLY A 18 20.37 3.10 -19.09
CA GLY A 18 20.10 3.47 -20.46
C GLY A 18 20.00 4.98 -20.69
N PRO A 19 19.75 5.40 -21.94
CA PRO A 19 19.48 6.80 -22.25
C PRO A 19 18.21 7.27 -21.54
N ARG A 20 18.25 8.49 -20.97
CA ARG A 20 17.08 9.15 -20.35
C ARG A 20 16.12 9.69 -21.40
N GLU A 21 15.63 8.81 -22.27
CA GLU A 21 14.72 9.13 -23.37
C GLU A 21 13.62 8.07 -23.49
N VAL A 22 12.38 8.51 -23.68
CA VAL A 22 11.22 7.66 -23.96
C VAL A 22 10.71 7.96 -25.36
N LEU A 23 10.73 6.96 -26.24
CA LEU A 23 10.17 7.03 -27.59
C LEU A 23 8.76 6.44 -27.62
N LEU A 24 7.74 7.30 -27.72
CA LEU A 24 6.35 6.89 -27.85
C LEU A 24 6.04 6.48 -29.29
N GLY A 25 5.49 5.29 -29.48
CA GLY A 25 4.96 4.85 -30.77
C GLY A 25 3.74 5.68 -31.22
N PRO A 26 3.33 5.56 -32.50
CA PRO A 26 2.25 6.37 -33.07
C PRO A 26 0.85 6.09 -32.46
N GLY A 27 0.71 5.04 -31.64
CA GLY A 27 -0.49 4.75 -30.87
C GLY A 27 -0.27 4.76 -29.37
N ASP A 28 0.92 5.10 -28.88
CA ASP A 28 1.22 5.03 -27.44
C ASP A 28 0.69 6.27 -26.72
N LEU A 29 0.05 6.02 -25.60
CA LEU A 29 -0.46 7.05 -24.70
C LEU A 29 0.45 7.12 -23.48
N ILE A 30 0.65 8.31 -22.94
CA ILE A 30 1.34 8.54 -21.68
C ILE A 30 0.38 9.28 -20.75
N SER A 31 0.28 8.87 -19.49
CA SER A 31 -0.61 9.55 -18.55
C SER A 31 -0.06 10.95 -18.20
N PRO A 32 -0.91 11.95 -17.91
CA PRO A 32 -0.46 13.29 -17.54
C PRO A 32 0.49 13.28 -16.33
N HIS A 33 0.22 12.42 -15.36
CA HIS A 33 1.09 12.23 -14.21
C HIS A 33 2.47 11.67 -14.57
N ALA A 34 2.54 10.74 -15.53
CA ALA A 34 3.80 10.20 -16.02
C ALA A 34 4.61 11.24 -16.81
N GLU A 35 3.96 12.14 -17.56
CA GLU A 35 4.63 13.26 -18.23
C GLU A 35 5.26 14.24 -17.22
N ASP A 36 4.57 14.54 -16.13
CA ASP A 36 5.08 15.42 -15.09
C ASP A 36 6.30 14.82 -14.38
N ILE A 37 6.27 13.53 -14.08
CA ILE A 37 7.40 12.80 -13.49
C ILE A 37 8.59 12.77 -14.46
N ALA A 38 8.36 12.49 -15.75
CA ALA A 38 9.42 12.50 -16.75
C ALA A 38 10.12 13.86 -16.83
N ARG A 39 9.35 14.96 -16.77
CA ARG A 39 9.88 16.32 -16.75
C ARG A 39 10.70 16.60 -15.49
N GLY A 40 10.22 16.18 -14.32
CA GLY A 40 10.92 16.33 -13.04
C GLY A 40 12.25 15.57 -12.97
N LEU A 41 12.33 14.41 -13.63
CA LEU A 41 13.53 13.56 -13.67
C LEU A 41 14.50 13.88 -14.82
N GLY A 42 14.16 14.86 -15.66
CA GLY A 42 14.97 15.23 -16.83
C GLY A 42 14.99 14.15 -17.93
N ILE A 43 13.92 13.37 -18.04
CA ILE A 43 13.74 12.34 -19.07
C ILE A 43 13.05 12.97 -20.28
N THR A 44 13.66 12.82 -21.45
CA THR A 44 13.13 13.40 -22.70
C THR A 44 12.08 12.48 -23.30
N VAL A 45 10.83 12.92 -23.40
CA VAL A 45 9.77 12.15 -24.07
C VAL A 45 9.61 12.64 -25.51
N ARG A 46 9.81 11.74 -26.49
CA ARG A 46 9.70 12.03 -27.92
C ARG A 46 8.68 11.10 -28.56
N ARG A 47 7.74 11.67 -29.32
CA ARG A 47 6.78 10.90 -30.10
C ARG A 47 7.37 10.61 -31.48
N GLY A 48 7.42 9.33 -31.85
CA GLY A 48 7.81 8.92 -33.19
C GLY A 48 6.83 9.49 -34.22
N ALA A 49 7.36 10.15 -35.25
CA ALA A 49 6.54 10.64 -36.36
C ALA A 49 5.87 9.44 -37.04
N ALA A 50 4.54 9.47 -37.14
CA ALA A 50 3.82 8.62 -38.07
C ALA A 50 4.13 9.13 -39.48
N ASP A 51 5.21 8.63 -40.08
CA ASP A 51 5.34 8.39 -41.52
C ASP A 51 6.77 7.94 -41.84
N GLY A 52 6.88 6.84 -42.58
CA GLY A 52 8.14 6.28 -43.04
C GLY A 52 8.86 7.23 -44.00
N ARG A 53 9.84 7.96 -43.49
CA ARG A 53 11.02 8.39 -44.25
C ARG A 53 12.23 8.41 -43.32
N ALA A 54 13.25 7.65 -43.69
CA ALA A 54 14.56 7.69 -43.07
C ALA A 54 15.08 9.14 -43.07
N ALA A 55 15.11 9.77 -41.89
CA ALA A 55 15.88 10.98 -41.66
C ALA A 55 17.22 10.56 -41.08
N SER A 56 18.20 10.48 -41.98
CA SER A 56 19.62 10.32 -41.72
C SER A 56 20.12 11.24 -40.61
N ALA A 57 20.99 10.70 -39.77
CA ALA A 57 21.76 11.41 -38.76
C ALA A 57 22.49 12.65 -39.32
N PRO A 58 22.68 13.72 -38.53
CA PRO A 58 23.83 14.57 -38.66
C PRO A 58 24.94 14.08 -37.72
N VAL A 59 26.07 13.81 -38.34
CA VAL A 59 27.40 13.57 -37.79
C VAL A 59 27.81 14.70 -36.82
N GLN A 60 28.53 14.33 -35.76
CA GLN A 60 29.18 15.23 -34.81
C GLN A 60 30.12 16.23 -35.50
N ALA A 61 30.13 17.47 -35.02
CA ALA A 61 31.29 18.35 -35.13
C ALA A 61 31.47 19.16 -33.84
N THR A 62 32.71 19.11 -33.37
CA THR A 62 33.34 19.70 -32.19
C THR A 62 33.35 21.24 -32.17
N ALA A 63 33.29 21.83 -30.96
CA ALA A 63 34.16 22.91 -30.43
C ALA A 63 33.40 23.74 -29.36
N GLY A 64 33.95 23.87 -28.16
CA GLY A 64 33.58 24.95 -27.22
C GLY A 64 34.42 26.22 -27.51
N PRO A 65 34.56 27.17 -26.56
CA PRO A 65 33.68 27.55 -25.44
C PRO A 65 33.40 29.09 -25.44
N ALA A 66 32.81 29.59 -24.34
CA ALA A 66 32.78 30.98 -23.85
C ALA A 66 31.48 31.80 -24.05
N GLY A 67 31.12 32.54 -22.99
CA GLY A 67 30.36 33.79 -23.11
C GLY A 67 29.11 33.97 -22.24
N ALA A 68 29.32 34.27 -20.95
CA ALA A 68 28.71 35.38 -20.19
C ALA A 68 27.22 35.80 -20.37
N SER A 69 26.58 35.94 -19.20
CA SER A 69 25.72 37.09 -18.78
C SER A 69 24.22 37.13 -19.12
N ALA A 70 23.45 36.89 -18.06
CA ALA A 70 22.63 37.90 -17.36
C ALA A 70 21.10 38.00 -17.61
N THR A 71 20.42 38.04 -16.45
CA THR A 71 19.32 38.93 -16.03
C THR A 71 17.84 38.57 -16.28
N THR A 72 17.19 38.29 -15.14
CA THR A 72 15.91 38.83 -14.62
C THR A 72 14.57 38.58 -15.33
N GLY A 73 13.61 38.10 -14.53
CA GLY A 73 12.19 38.19 -14.81
C GLY A 73 11.32 37.50 -13.75
N THR A 74 11.17 38.12 -12.58
CA THR A 74 10.04 37.86 -11.66
C THR A 74 8.84 38.70 -12.11
N PRO A 75 7.60 38.15 -12.07
CA PRO A 75 6.59 38.62 -11.11
C PRO A 75 5.86 37.42 -10.45
N ALA A 76 5.72 37.36 -9.12
CA ALA A 76 4.73 38.05 -8.29
C ALA A 76 3.26 37.59 -8.51
N GLY A 77 2.77 36.76 -7.58
CA GLY A 77 1.44 36.87 -6.96
C GLY A 77 0.27 36.07 -7.55
N ALA A 78 -0.23 35.07 -6.82
CA ALA A 78 -1.66 34.88 -6.54
C ALA A 78 -1.88 33.80 -5.46
N SER A 79 -2.73 34.13 -4.50
CA SER A 79 -3.04 33.43 -3.25
C SER A 79 -3.63 32.03 -3.41
N ALA A 80 -3.24 31.13 -2.49
CA ALA A 80 -3.94 29.89 -2.21
C ALA A 80 -5.13 30.18 -1.27
N THR A 81 -6.35 29.95 -1.74
CA THR A 81 -7.54 29.81 -0.89
C THR A 81 -7.83 28.32 -0.69
N THR A 82 -7.75 27.90 0.56
CA THR A 82 -8.21 26.62 1.11
C THR A 82 -9.74 26.52 1.00
N GLY A 83 -10.24 25.47 0.35
CA GLY A 83 -11.66 25.09 0.34
C GLY A 83 -11.91 23.89 1.25
N THR A 84 -12.67 24.14 2.33
CA THR A 84 -13.23 23.16 3.28
C THR A 84 -14.38 22.36 2.63
N PRO A 85 -14.61 21.06 2.95
CA PRO A 85 -15.79 20.34 2.46
C PRO A 85 -17.02 20.71 3.29
N GLY A 86 -18.09 21.13 2.61
CA GLY A 86 -19.36 21.57 3.18
C GLY A 86 -20.23 20.43 3.72
N GLY A 87 -21.02 20.76 4.74
CA GLY A 87 -21.99 19.89 5.41
C GLY A 87 -23.31 19.72 4.64
N CYS A 88 -24.11 18.76 5.12
CA CYS A 88 -25.40 18.34 4.61
C CYS A 88 -26.56 19.09 5.30
N ASP A 89 -27.54 19.54 4.51
CA ASP A 89 -28.81 20.11 4.98
C ASP A 89 -29.97 19.16 4.59
N ASP A 90 -30.91 18.97 5.52
CA ASP A 90 -31.93 17.90 5.58
C ASP A 90 -33.20 18.13 4.74
N THR A 91 -33.15 18.91 3.67
CA THR A 91 -34.35 19.18 2.86
C THR A 91 -34.06 19.12 1.38
N ASP A 92 -33.89 17.91 0.87
CA ASP A 92 -34.33 17.45 -0.45
C ASP A 92 -34.03 15.94 -0.56
N GLY A 93 -34.94 15.17 -1.14
CA GLY A 93 -34.92 13.71 -1.14
C GLY A 93 -33.55 13.12 -1.51
N CYS A 94 -32.99 12.31 -0.60
CA CYS A 94 -31.70 11.64 -0.77
C CYS A 94 -31.66 10.79 -2.04
N SER A 95 -30.96 11.26 -3.07
CA SER A 95 -30.49 10.44 -4.19
C SER A 95 -29.02 10.01 -4.03
N CYS A 96 -28.51 9.97 -2.80
CA CYS A 96 -27.13 9.60 -2.50
C CYS A 96 -26.98 8.07 -2.30
N GLY A 97 -26.40 7.37 -3.29
CA GLY A 97 -25.56 6.19 -3.07
C GLY A 97 -26.16 4.90 -2.47
N CYS A 98 -27.45 4.82 -2.16
CA CYS A 98 -28.06 3.64 -1.54
C CYS A 98 -28.14 2.43 -2.48
N GLU A 99 -28.16 2.62 -3.80
CA GLU A 99 -28.24 1.51 -4.77
C GLU A 99 -27.07 0.53 -4.63
N GLY A 100 -25.85 1.03 -4.39
CA GLY A 100 -24.68 0.19 -4.22
C GLY A 100 -24.68 -0.64 -2.92
N ALA A 101 -25.27 -0.12 -1.85
CA ALA A 101 -25.38 -0.83 -0.58
C ALA A 101 -26.46 -1.93 -0.65
N GLU A 102 -27.63 -1.62 -1.24
CA GLU A 102 -28.70 -2.59 -1.45
C GLU A 102 -28.30 -3.69 -2.45
N GLU A 103 -27.52 -3.35 -3.48
CA GLU A 103 -26.99 -4.30 -4.44
C GLU A 103 -25.91 -5.21 -3.83
N ALA A 104 -25.05 -4.66 -2.97
CA ALA A 104 -24.08 -5.45 -2.21
C ALA A 104 -24.78 -6.45 -1.27
N GLU A 105 -25.80 -6.02 -0.52
CA GLU A 105 -26.56 -6.91 0.37
C GLU A 105 -27.24 -8.05 -0.39
N ARG A 106 -27.86 -7.74 -1.56
CA ARG A 106 -28.50 -8.73 -2.43
C ARG A 106 -27.48 -9.75 -2.95
N THR A 107 -26.28 -9.29 -3.32
CA THR A 107 -25.18 -10.14 -3.78
C THR A 107 -24.67 -11.05 -2.66
N ILE A 108 -24.42 -10.50 -1.47
CA ILE A 108 -24.00 -11.25 -0.28
C ILE A 108 -25.02 -12.35 0.03
N ARG A 109 -26.32 -12.02 0.06
CA ARG A 109 -27.39 -12.98 0.36
C ARG A 109 -27.49 -14.09 -0.68
N THR A 110 -27.30 -13.76 -1.96
CA THR A 110 -27.34 -14.74 -3.06
C THR A 110 -26.16 -15.72 -2.98
N ILE A 111 -24.96 -15.21 -2.72
CA ILE A 111 -23.75 -16.03 -2.59
C ILE A 111 -23.81 -16.88 -1.32
N ALA A 112 -24.25 -16.31 -0.20
CA ALA A 112 -24.43 -17.05 1.05
C ALA A 112 -25.40 -18.22 0.89
N ALA A 113 -26.53 -17.99 0.21
CA ALA A 113 -27.50 -19.05 -0.08
C ALA A 113 -26.91 -20.16 -0.96
N ALA A 114 -26.11 -19.80 -1.97
CA ALA A 114 -25.41 -20.77 -2.81
C ALA A 114 -24.40 -21.60 -2.00
N VAL A 115 -23.61 -20.97 -1.13
CA VAL A 115 -22.62 -21.63 -0.26
C VAL A 115 -23.29 -22.60 0.72
N VAL A 116 -24.39 -22.19 1.36
CA VAL A 116 -25.19 -23.07 2.26
C VAL A 116 -25.77 -24.25 1.49
N SER A 117 -26.29 -24.02 0.27
CA SER A 117 -26.84 -25.10 -0.54
C SER A 117 -25.78 -26.14 -0.97
N ALA A 118 -24.54 -25.69 -1.19
CA ALA A 118 -23.42 -26.54 -1.54
C ALA A 118 -22.84 -27.29 -0.32
N ASN A 119 -23.03 -26.76 0.89
CA ASN A 119 -22.50 -27.31 2.14
C ASN A 119 -23.58 -27.27 3.25
N PRO A 120 -24.58 -28.18 3.22
CA PRO A 120 -25.73 -28.13 4.12
C PRO A 120 -25.37 -28.38 5.60
N ASP A 121 -24.24 -29.04 5.87
CA ASP A 121 -23.76 -29.35 7.23
C ASP A 121 -22.75 -28.33 7.76
N ALA A 122 -22.42 -27.27 7.01
CA ALA A 122 -21.42 -26.30 7.41
C ALA A 122 -21.93 -25.39 8.54
N ASP A 123 -21.06 -25.10 9.51
CA ASP A 123 -21.37 -24.12 10.55
C ASP A 123 -21.41 -22.69 10.01
N ALA A 124 -22.03 -21.78 10.77
CA ALA A 124 -22.22 -20.39 10.33
C ALA A 124 -20.90 -19.66 10.05
N SER A 125 -19.82 -19.99 10.77
CA SER A 125 -18.47 -19.45 10.54
C SER A 125 -17.86 -19.91 9.22
N THR A 126 -18.07 -21.17 8.85
CA THR A 126 -17.60 -21.73 7.58
C THR A 126 -18.38 -21.12 6.42
N VAL A 127 -19.70 -21.01 6.54
CA VAL A 127 -20.55 -20.35 5.54
C VAL A 127 -20.13 -18.89 5.38
N ALA A 128 -19.92 -18.14 6.47
CA ALA A 128 -19.45 -16.76 6.41
C ALA A 128 -18.08 -16.65 5.72
N THR A 129 -17.13 -17.53 6.06
CA THR A 129 -15.78 -17.51 5.48
C THR A 129 -15.78 -17.82 3.99
N GLU A 130 -16.54 -18.83 3.55
CA GLU A 130 -16.67 -19.19 2.13
C GLU A 130 -17.43 -18.11 1.34
N THR A 131 -18.45 -17.49 1.94
CA THR A 131 -19.18 -16.36 1.34
C THR A 131 -18.25 -15.16 1.16
N LEU A 132 -17.47 -14.81 2.18
CA LEU A 132 -16.49 -13.72 2.11
C LEU A 132 -15.37 -14.01 1.11
N ARG A 133 -14.95 -15.28 0.99
CA ARG A 133 -14.00 -15.71 -0.05
C ARG A 133 -14.59 -15.57 -1.45
N ALA A 134 -15.83 -16.00 -1.66
CA ALA A 134 -16.52 -15.88 -2.95
C ALA A 134 -16.79 -14.42 -3.35
N LEU A 135 -16.94 -13.53 -2.36
CA LEU A 135 -17.03 -12.08 -2.55
C LEU A 135 -15.67 -11.38 -2.76
N GLY A 136 -14.55 -12.08 -2.57
CA GLY A 136 -13.21 -11.47 -2.59
C GLY A 136 -12.96 -10.50 -1.41
N ALA A 137 -13.75 -10.58 -0.34
CA ALA A 137 -13.67 -9.70 0.82
C ALA A 137 -12.44 -10.01 1.71
N TYR A 138 -11.94 -11.26 1.68
CA TYR A 138 -10.60 -11.59 2.12
C TYR A 138 -9.64 -11.48 0.94
N GLY A 139 -8.66 -10.57 1.04
CA GLY A 139 -7.71 -10.31 -0.04
C GLY A 139 -8.19 -9.27 -1.03
N GLY A 140 -8.50 -8.05 -0.53
CA GLY A 140 -8.50 -6.87 -1.40
C GLY A 140 -7.18 -6.81 -2.21
N PRO A 141 -7.18 -6.16 -3.40
CA PRO A 141 -6.01 -6.15 -4.26
C PRO A 141 -4.80 -5.62 -3.49
N GLY A 142 -3.90 -6.52 -3.11
CA GLY A 142 -2.67 -6.18 -2.39
C GLY A 142 -2.45 -6.83 -1.01
N VAL A 143 -3.39 -7.60 -0.44
CA VAL A 143 -3.17 -8.21 0.89
C VAL A 143 -3.17 -9.74 0.83
N GLY A 144 -1.98 -10.33 0.90
CA GLY A 144 -1.79 -11.76 1.18
C GLY A 144 -2.08 -12.72 0.02
N SER A 145 -2.15 -12.26 -1.23
CA SER A 145 -2.32 -13.17 -2.37
C SER A 145 -1.02 -13.98 -2.57
N PRO A 146 -1.08 -15.31 -2.79
CA PRO A 146 0.12 -16.13 -3.02
C PRO A 146 0.95 -15.66 -4.22
N GLU A 147 0.35 -14.87 -5.12
CA GLU A 147 1.02 -14.20 -6.23
C GLU A 147 2.01 -13.12 -5.77
N GLN A 148 1.74 -12.43 -4.67
CA GLN A 148 2.64 -11.42 -4.09
C GLN A 148 3.86 -12.04 -3.40
N ALA A 149 3.80 -13.33 -3.08
CA ALA A 149 4.90 -14.10 -2.53
C ALA A 149 5.75 -14.78 -3.63
N GLN A 150 5.47 -14.52 -4.91
CA GLN A 150 6.27 -15.02 -6.01
C GLN A 150 7.59 -14.26 -6.11
N PRO A 151 8.69 -14.92 -6.50
CA PRO A 151 9.98 -14.25 -6.65
C PRO A 151 9.90 -13.19 -7.76
N LEU A 152 10.72 -12.15 -7.62
CA LEU A 152 10.89 -11.14 -8.66
C LEU A 152 11.33 -11.79 -9.99
N PRO A 153 11.01 -11.18 -11.16
CA PRO A 153 11.41 -11.71 -12.45
C PRO A 153 12.92 -12.00 -12.51
N GLY A 154 13.30 -13.25 -12.76
CA GLY A 154 14.70 -13.71 -12.80
C GLY A 154 15.22 -14.38 -11.52
N GLN A 155 14.45 -14.40 -10.42
CA GLN A 155 14.77 -15.18 -9.22
C GLN A 155 14.02 -16.51 -9.21
N THR A 156 14.73 -17.60 -8.90
CA THR A 156 14.13 -18.92 -8.67
C THR A 156 14.08 -19.20 -7.18
N LEU A 157 12.88 -19.41 -6.62
CA LEU A 157 12.76 -19.89 -5.24
C LEU A 157 13.19 -21.36 -5.16
N PRO A 158 13.88 -21.76 -4.08
CA PRO A 158 14.16 -23.17 -3.83
C PRO A 158 12.85 -23.96 -3.77
N ARG A 159 12.83 -25.16 -4.39
CA ARG A 159 11.62 -26.00 -4.44
C ARG A 159 11.13 -26.28 -3.02
N LYS A 160 9.86 -25.97 -2.75
CA LYS A 160 9.19 -26.36 -1.51
C LYS A 160 9.32 -27.88 -1.35
N ALA A 161 9.87 -28.32 -0.22
CA ALA A 161 10.00 -29.74 0.09
C ALA A 161 8.63 -30.42 0.00
N LYS A 162 8.55 -31.52 -0.77
CA LYS A 162 7.34 -32.33 -0.92
C LYS A 162 7.20 -33.24 0.30
N GLY A 163 6.77 -32.67 1.41
CA GLY A 163 6.48 -33.40 2.65
C GLY A 163 5.54 -32.59 3.53
N ALA A 164 4.79 -33.27 4.40
CA ALA A 164 4.10 -32.59 5.49
C ALA A 164 5.14 -31.83 6.32
N ARG A 165 4.90 -30.56 6.63
CA ARG A 165 5.79 -29.81 7.53
C ARG A 165 5.77 -30.54 8.89
N PRO A 166 6.93 -30.84 9.49
CA PRO A 166 6.94 -31.41 10.83
C PRO A 166 6.24 -30.44 11.78
N GLN A 167 5.20 -30.93 12.45
CA GLN A 167 4.45 -30.17 13.44
C GLN A 167 5.10 -30.38 14.80
N PHE A 168 5.64 -29.31 15.39
CA PHE A 168 6.28 -29.29 16.70
C PHE A 168 5.34 -28.86 17.82
N PHE A 169 4.28 -28.08 17.51
CA PHE A 169 3.33 -27.60 18.51
C PHE A 169 1.95 -28.22 18.33
N ALA A 170 1.26 -28.49 19.45
CA ALA A 170 -0.09 -29.07 19.42
C ALA A 170 -1.11 -28.16 18.71
N GLU A 171 -0.97 -26.85 18.89
CA GLU A 171 -1.79 -25.85 18.21
C GLU A 171 -1.13 -25.40 16.90
N PRO A 172 -1.77 -25.54 15.73
CA PRO A 172 -1.17 -25.18 14.44
C PRO A 172 -0.88 -23.67 14.31
N GLY A 173 -1.57 -22.80 15.06
CA GLY A 173 -1.32 -21.35 15.08
C GLY A 173 0.05 -20.96 15.65
N MET A 174 0.57 -21.73 16.62
CA MET A 174 1.82 -21.43 17.30
C MET A 174 3.04 -21.52 16.38
N GLU A 175 3.05 -22.44 15.42
CA GLU A 175 4.14 -22.54 14.44
C GLU A 175 4.20 -21.35 13.52
N ALA A 176 3.06 -20.88 13.05
CA ALA A 176 2.95 -19.69 12.23
C ALA A 176 3.42 -18.45 13.01
N LEU A 177 3.03 -18.34 14.28
CA LEU A 177 3.47 -17.25 15.15
C LEU A 177 4.99 -17.24 15.35
N VAL A 178 5.58 -18.37 15.73
CA VAL A 178 7.04 -18.49 15.92
C VAL A 178 7.77 -18.19 14.61
N SER A 179 7.30 -18.72 13.48
CA SER A 179 7.88 -18.43 12.18
C SER A 179 7.83 -16.93 11.86
N THR A 180 6.71 -16.27 12.12
CA THR A 180 6.56 -14.83 11.90
C THR A 180 7.46 -14.03 12.82
N MET A 181 7.57 -14.38 14.11
CA MET A 181 8.45 -13.72 15.06
C MET A 181 9.93 -13.81 14.65
N VAL A 182 10.39 -14.98 14.20
CA VAL A 182 11.77 -15.17 13.73
C VAL A 182 12.04 -14.32 12.49
N THR A 183 11.11 -14.31 11.52
CA THR A 183 11.23 -13.46 10.33
C THR A 183 11.29 -11.98 10.71
N LEU A 184 10.36 -11.50 11.54
CA LEU A 184 10.33 -10.11 11.99
C LEU A 184 11.60 -9.72 12.74
N THR A 185 12.10 -10.59 13.63
CA THR A 185 13.36 -10.34 14.35
C THR A 185 14.54 -10.20 13.39
N SER A 186 14.58 -11.03 12.35
CA SER A 186 15.61 -10.96 11.31
C SER A 186 15.54 -9.67 10.50
N GLU A 187 14.34 -9.25 10.09
CA GLU A 187 14.13 -7.97 9.38
C GLU A 187 14.49 -6.75 10.25
N VAL A 188 14.14 -6.78 11.55
CA VAL A 188 14.52 -5.74 12.51
C VAL A 188 16.05 -5.68 12.67
N TRP A 189 16.73 -6.82 12.68
CA TRP A 189 18.20 -6.84 12.72
C TRP A 189 18.82 -6.23 11.45
N VAL A 190 18.32 -6.57 10.26
CA VAL A 190 18.78 -5.99 8.99
C VAL A 190 18.57 -4.47 8.99
N LEU A 191 17.43 -3.99 9.49
CA LEU A 191 17.18 -2.56 9.63
C LEU A 191 18.19 -1.90 10.59
N ARG A 192 18.49 -2.55 11.72
CA ARG A 192 19.51 -2.09 12.68
C ARG A 192 20.89 -2.03 12.05
N GLU A 193 21.32 -3.05 11.32
CA GLU A 193 22.61 -3.06 10.62
C GLU A 193 22.70 -1.94 9.58
N ARG A 194 21.60 -1.68 8.87
CA ARG A 194 21.52 -0.58 7.92
C ARG A 194 21.66 0.78 8.61
N VAL A 195 21.02 0.97 9.77
CA VAL A 195 21.18 2.19 10.59
C VAL A 195 22.62 2.35 11.08
N MET A 196 23.23 1.30 11.63
CA MET A 196 24.64 1.32 12.04
C MET A 196 25.58 1.66 10.87
N THR A 197 25.29 1.12 9.68
CA THR A 197 26.06 1.41 8.48
C THR A 197 25.89 2.87 8.05
N LEU A 198 24.68 3.42 8.13
CA LEU A 198 24.41 4.82 7.84
C LEU A 198 25.17 5.75 8.82
N GLU A 199 25.15 5.45 10.11
CA GLU A 199 25.90 6.20 11.12
C GLU A 199 27.41 6.18 10.83
N GLN A 200 27.96 5.00 10.52
CA GLN A 200 29.36 4.85 10.15
C GLN A 200 29.71 5.66 8.88
N LEU A 201 28.88 5.59 7.83
CA LEU A 201 29.09 6.35 6.59
C LEU A 201 29.02 7.86 6.80
N LEU A 202 28.12 8.34 7.67
CA LEU A 202 28.00 9.76 8.01
C LEU A 202 29.20 10.25 8.83
N ALA A 203 29.68 9.43 9.77
CA ALA A 203 30.89 9.72 10.54
C ALA A 203 32.15 9.76 9.67
N ASP A 204 32.31 8.81 8.75
CA ASP A 204 33.45 8.76 7.83
C ASP A 204 33.47 9.97 6.87
N ARG A 205 32.29 10.48 6.52
CA ARG A 205 32.13 11.74 5.75
C ARG A 205 32.20 13.00 6.61
N ARG A 206 32.42 12.88 7.92
CA ARG A 206 32.46 13.98 8.90
C ARG A 206 31.20 14.84 8.91
N VAL A 207 30.04 14.25 8.62
CA VAL A 207 28.73 14.92 8.71
C VAL A 207 28.23 14.94 10.15
N VAL A 208 28.48 13.85 10.88
CA VAL A 208 28.19 13.70 12.31
C VAL A 208 29.42 13.16 13.01
N GLU A 209 29.56 13.41 14.31
CA GLU A 209 30.62 12.78 15.10
C GLU A 209 30.31 11.29 15.35
N ARG A 210 31.36 10.47 15.51
CA ARG A 210 31.18 9.07 15.89
C ARG A 210 30.60 9.01 17.30
N GLY A 211 29.51 8.25 17.49
CA GLY A 211 28.80 8.20 18.77
C GLY A 211 27.81 9.35 18.97
N ALA A 212 27.65 10.27 18.01
CA ALA A 212 26.73 11.41 18.15
C ALA A 212 25.28 10.98 18.40
N VAL A 213 24.86 9.81 17.91
CA VAL A 213 23.52 9.26 18.19
C VAL A 213 23.39 8.81 19.64
N ASP A 214 24.42 8.18 20.21
CA ASP A 214 24.44 7.72 21.60
C ASP A 214 24.49 8.89 22.59
N ASP A 215 25.21 9.96 22.22
CA ASP A 215 25.32 11.19 23.01
C ASP A 215 24.15 12.17 22.77
N PHE A 216 23.26 11.86 21.82
CA PHE A 216 22.17 12.76 21.45
C PHE A 216 21.16 12.92 22.59
N THR A 217 21.07 14.13 23.12
CA THR A 217 20.08 14.49 24.14
C THR A 217 18.85 15.11 23.48
N VAL A 218 17.70 14.44 23.64
CA VAL A 218 16.42 14.92 23.12
C VAL A 218 15.98 16.14 23.91
N ALA A 219 15.64 17.24 23.22
CA ALA A 219 15.08 18.43 23.86
C ALA A 219 13.72 18.11 24.52
N ALA A 220 13.36 18.81 25.59
CA ALA A 220 12.13 18.52 26.34
C ALA A 220 10.85 18.54 25.48
N SER A 221 10.75 19.46 24.52
CA SER A 221 9.63 19.53 23.57
C SER A 221 9.53 18.32 22.65
N ASP A 222 10.67 17.73 22.27
CA ASP A 222 10.73 16.60 21.36
C ASP A 222 10.54 15.28 22.10
N ALA A 223 10.85 15.24 23.40
CA ALA A 223 10.63 14.09 24.27
C ALA A 223 9.12 13.81 24.42
N GLU A 224 8.31 14.83 24.71
CA GLU A 224 6.85 14.68 24.81
C GLU A 224 6.24 14.15 23.50
N THR A 225 6.71 14.66 22.36
CA THR A 225 6.27 14.20 21.04
C THR A 225 6.64 12.73 20.80
N ARG A 226 7.87 12.34 21.14
CA ARG A 226 8.33 10.95 21.02
C ARG A 226 7.56 10.00 21.94
N ASP A 227 7.28 10.42 23.17
CA ASP A 227 6.51 9.61 24.12
C ASP A 227 5.08 9.40 23.63
N ALA A 228 4.46 10.45 23.08
CA ALA A 228 3.13 10.36 22.46
C ALA A 228 3.13 9.43 21.24
N GLU A 229 4.13 9.52 20.37
CA GLU A 229 4.30 8.65 19.21
C GLU A 229 4.54 7.18 19.63
N ALA A 230 5.39 6.96 20.63
CA ALA A 230 5.67 5.64 21.19
C ALA A 230 4.42 5.02 21.80
N ALA A 231 3.66 5.78 22.59
CA ALA A 231 2.38 5.34 23.15
C ALA A 231 1.37 4.98 22.05
N ALA A 232 1.25 5.81 21.00
CA ALA A 232 0.38 5.54 19.87
C ALA A 232 0.81 4.30 19.08
N PHE A 233 2.13 4.09 18.91
CA PHE A 233 2.66 2.89 18.27
C PHE A 233 2.34 1.63 19.08
N VAL A 234 2.62 1.65 20.39
CA VAL A 234 2.29 0.54 21.30
C VAL A 234 0.80 0.25 21.28
N ALA A 235 -0.05 1.28 21.28
CA ALA A 235 -1.50 1.11 21.18
C ALA A 235 -1.94 0.41 19.89
N ARG A 236 -1.34 0.76 18.75
CA ARG A 236 -1.61 0.10 17.46
C ARG A 236 -1.18 -1.37 17.46
N VAL A 237 0.00 -1.67 17.99
CA VAL A 237 0.53 -3.05 18.06
C VAL A 237 -0.31 -3.91 19.00
N LEU A 238 -0.71 -3.35 20.14
CA LEU A 238 -1.43 -4.07 21.19
C LEU A 238 -2.96 -3.94 21.07
N ARG A 239 -3.49 -3.44 19.95
CA ARG A 239 -4.92 -3.19 19.77
C ARG A 239 -5.78 -4.41 20.13
N VAL A 240 -5.36 -5.60 19.69
CA VAL A 240 -6.05 -6.87 19.97
C VAL A 240 -6.18 -7.15 21.46
N PHE A 241 -5.17 -6.82 22.28
CA PHE A 241 -5.26 -7.00 23.73
C PHE A 241 -6.20 -6.00 24.40
N TYR A 242 -6.30 -4.78 23.85
CA TYR A 242 -7.28 -3.80 24.32
C TYR A 242 -8.70 -4.23 23.99
N GLU A 243 -8.93 -4.78 22.79
CA GLU A 243 -10.20 -5.39 22.38
C GLU A 243 -10.59 -6.52 23.34
N TRP A 244 -9.70 -7.49 23.59
CA TRP A 244 -9.97 -8.58 24.55
C TRP A 244 -10.25 -8.08 25.96
N ARG A 245 -9.50 -7.07 26.42
CA ARG A 245 -9.75 -6.45 27.72
C ARG A 245 -11.16 -5.84 27.77
N GLU A 246 -11.59 -5.16 26.71
CA GLU A 246 -12.92 -4.56 26.64
C GLU A 246 -14.04 -5.61 26.62
N GLU A 247 -13.86 -6.71 25.89
CA GLU A 247 -14.78 -7.86 25.90
C GLU A 247 -14.93 -8.44 27.32
N ILE A 248 -13.80 -8.65 28.00
CA ILE A 248 -13.78 -9.15 29.38
C ILE A 248 -14.45 -8.15 30.34
N VAL A 249 -14.14 -6.86 30.22
CA VAL A 249 -14.68 -5.79 31.08
C VAL A 249 -16.18 -5.58 30.85
N ARG A 250 -16.67 -5.74 29.62
CA ARG A 250 -18.11 -5.66 29.30
C ARG A 250 -18.87 -6.95 29.58
N GLU A 251 -18.19 -8.01 30.05
CA GLU A 251 -18.77 -9.34 30.24
C GLU A 251 -19.47 -9.85 28.96
N GLU A 252 -18.95 -9.48 27.78
CA GLU A 252 -19.52 -9.88 26.49
C GLU A 252 -19.26 -11.37 26.28
N THR A 253 -20.26 -12.20 26.64
CA THR A 253 -20.23 -13.64 26.41
C THR A 253 -20.61 -13.97 24.96
N PRO A 254 -20.18 -15.13 24.42
CA PRO A 254 -20.64 -15.62 23.12
C PRO A 254 -22.17 -15.65 23.02
N GLU A 255 -22.87 -15.90 24.13
CA GLU A 255 -24.32 -15.87 24.25
C GLU A 255 -24.90 -14.47 24.06
N SER A 256 -24.26 -13.42 24.61
CA SER A 256 -24.68 -12.03 24.40
C SER A 256 -24.57 -11.63 22.93
N TYR A 257 -23.50 -12.05 22.26
CA TYR A 257 -23.28 -11.78 20.84
C TYR A 257 -24.34 -12.46 19.96
N ARG A 258 -24.71 -13.70 20.31
CA ARG A 258 -25.80 -14.45 19.65
C ARG A 258 -27.17 -13.83 19.88
N GLU A 259 -27.38 -13.20 21.04
CA GLU A 259 -28.62 -12.46 21.32
C GLU A 259 -28.75 -11.22 20.45
N VAL A 260 -27.68 -10.43 20.35
CA VAL A 260 -27.63 -9.24 19.47
C VAL A 260 -27.91 -9.63 18.02
N ILE A 261 -27.31 -10.72 17.55
CA ILE A 261 -27.58 -11.26 16.20
C ILE A 261 -29.04 -11.67 16.04
N ARG A 262 -29.62 -12.38 17.02
CA ARG A 262 -31.03 -12.79 16.98
C ARG A 262 -31.97 -11.59 16.95
N GLN A 263 -31.67 -10.57 17.73
CA GLN A 263 -32.45 -9.34 17.82
C GLN A 263 -32.38 -8.54 16.50
N ALA A 264 -31.19 -8.47 15.89
CA ALA A 264 -31.01 -7.86 14.57
C ALA A 264 -31.82 -8.61 13.48
N PHE A 265 -31.80 -9.94 13.48
CA PHE A 265 -32.61 -10.73 12.53
C PHE A 265 -34.12 -10.62 12.78
N ALA A 266 -34.55 -10.47 14.03
CA ALA A 266 -35.95 -10.24 14.37
C ALA A 266 -36.45 -8.88 13.84
N GLN A 267 -35.64 -7.81 14.01
CA GLN A 267 -35.97 -6.48 13.50
C GLN A 267 -36.05 -6.42 11.98
N VAL A 268 -35.19 -7.18 11.28
CA VAL A 268 -35.26 -7.30 9.81
C VAL A 268 -36.47 -8.13 9.35
N GLY A 269 -36.98 -9.02 10.21
CA GLY A 269 -38.18 -9.83 9.95
C GLY A 269 -39.50 -9.09 10.12
N GLU A 270 -39.55 -8.06 10.98
CA GLU A 270 -40.77 -7.26 11.24
C GLU A 270 -41.03 -6.16 10.18
N GLY A 271 -40.11 -5.96 9.23
CA GLY A 271 -40.21 -4.97 8.15
C GLY A 271 -40.81 -5.46 6.83
N LYS A 272 -41.54 -6.58 6.81
CA LYS A 272 -42.23 -7.11 5.62
C LYS A 272 -43.74 -7.21 5.79
#